data_AF-A0A7C6BDA6-F1
#
_entry.id   AF-A0A7C6BDA6-F1
#
_cell.length_a   1.000
_cell.length_b   1.000
_cell.length_c   1.000
_cell.angle_alpha   90.00
_cell.angle_beta   90.00
_cell.angle_gamma   90.00
#
_symmetry.space_group_name_H-M   'P 1'
#
loop_
_entity.id
_entity.type
_entity.pdbx_description
1 polymer ?
#
loop_
_entity_poly.entity_id
_entity_poly.type
_entity_poly.pdbx_seq_one_letter_code
_entity_poly.pdbx_strand_id
1 'polypeptide(L)' 'MGRIIGFVLGGLFFAIGVIALIGAFELLRSGASTEAVAQGFLVPASLFVIGGFSIWMGLQAGKPRGGDD' A
#
# COMPACT_ATOMS: atom_id res chain seq x y z
N MET A 1 4.16 19.07 8.04
CA MET A 1 4.87 17.80 8.31
C MET A 1 4.04 16.56 7.95
N GLY A 2 2.76 16.48 8.34
CA GLY A 2 1.90 15.32 8.06
C GLY A 2 1.78 14.94 6.57
N ARG A 3 1.79 15.92 5.66
CA ARG A 3 1.77 15.68 4.21
C ARG A 3 3.01 14.92 3.71
N ILE A 4 4.20 15.27 4.21
CA ILE A 4 5.46 14.60 3.84
C ILE A 4 5.47 13.17 4.40
N ILE A 5 5.09 13.01 5.66
CA ILE A 5 5.06 11.70 6.32
C ILE A 5 4.10 10.75 5.59
N GLY A 6 2.90 11.23 5.21
CA GLY A 6 1.92 10.42 4.48
C GLY A 6 2.43 9.94 3.12
N PHE A 7 3.13 10.80 2.36
CA PHE A 7 3.74 10.39 1.09
C PHE A 7 4.93 9.46 1.26
N VAL A 8 5.80 9.69 2.25
CA VAL A 8 6.97 8.84 2.49
C VAL A 8 6.55 7.44 2.93
N LEU A 9 5.67 7.33 3.94
CA LEU A 9 5.16 6.03 4.41
C LEU A 9 4.35 5.34 3.31
N GLY A 10 3.47 6.08 2.63
CA GLY A 10 2.69 5.57 1.53
C GLY A 10 3.53 5.01 0.38
N GLY A 11 4.56 5.75 -0.03
CA GLY A 11 5.51 5.32 -1.05
C GLY A 11 6.33 4.09 -0.63
N LEU A 12 6.75 4.02 0.65
CA LEU A 12 7.45 2.86 1.22
C LEU A 12 6.57 1.61 1.17
N PHE A 13 5.33 1.69 1.65
CA PHE A 13 4.39 0.56 1.60
C PHE A 13 4.08 0.14 0.16
N PHE A 14 3.97 1.10 -0.77
CA PHE A 14 3.77 0.79 -2.17
C PHE A 14 4.96 0.03 -2.76
N ALA A 15 6.19 0.49 -2.51
CA ALA A 15 7.42 -0.17 -2.98
C ALA A 15 7.55 -1.60 -2.43
N ILE A 16 7.32 -1.79 -1.13
CA ILE A 16 7.34 -3.12 -0.50
C ILE A 16 6.21 -4.00 -1.06
N GLY A 17 5.03 -3.42 -1.30
CA GLY A 17 3.89 -4.11 -1.92
C GLY A 17 4.22 -4.64 -3.31
N VAL A 18 4.95 -3.87 -4.12
CA VAL A 18 5.43 -4.34 -5.44
C VAL A 18 6.40 -5.51 -5.31
N ILE A 19 7.34 -5.46 -4.36
CA ILE A 19 8.28 -6.56 -4.11
C ILE A 19 7.52 -7.83 -3.68
N ALA A 20 6.56 -7.69 -2.75
CA ALA A 20 5.73 -8.80 -2.29
C ALA A 20 4.86 -9.38 -3.42
N LEU A 21 4.38 -8.53 -4.35
CA LEU A 21 3.60 -8.96 -5.51
C LEU A 21 4.41 -9.84 -6.46
N ILE A 22 5.70 -9.54 -6.64
CA ILE A 22 6.61 -10.40 -7.43
C ILE A 22 6.70 -11.80 -6.81
N GLY A 23 6.90 -11.89 -5.48
CA GLY A 23 6.93 -13.18 -4.79
C GLY A 23 5.60 -13.95 -4.89
N ALA A 24 4.46 -13.26 -4.80
CA ALA A 24 3.15 -13.89 -5.00
C ALA A 24 2.98 -14.43 -6.43
N PHE A 25 3.51 -13.71 -7.43
CA PHE A 25 3.49 -14.15 -8.81
C PHE A 25 4.40 -15.37 -9.05
N GLU A 26 5.52 -15.47 -8.34
CA GLU A 26 6.37 -16.67 -8.36
C GLU A 26 5.63 -17.91 -7.85
N LEU A 27 4.84 -17.79 -6.76
CA LEU A 27 3.99 -18.89 -6.26
C LEU A 27 2.95 -19.34 -7.30
N LEU A 28 2.34 -18.38 -7.99
CA LEU A 28 1.40 -18.67 -9.08
C LEU A 28 2.10 -19.39 -10.23
N ARG A 29 3.29 -18.92 -10.62
CA ARG A 29 4.09 -19.51 -11.70
C ARG A 29 4.61 -20.91 -11.36
N SER A 30 4.95 -21.18 -10.11
CA SER A 30 5.45 -22.49 -9.68
C SER A 30 4.34 -23.55 -9.56
N GLY A 31 3.08 -23.20 -9.81
CA GLY A 31 1.95 -24.11 -9.67
C GLY A 31 1.65 -24.47 -8.22
N ALA A 32 1.86 -23.52 -7.28
CA ALA A 32 1.50 -23.72 -5.89
C ALA A 32 -0.01 -23.97 -5.72
N SER A 33 -0.42 -24.49 -4.56
CA SER A 33 -1.84 -24.69 -4.25
C SER A 33 -2.60 -23.36 -4.28
N THR A 34 -3.88 -23.41 -4.62
CA THR A 34 -4.75 -22.21 -4.65
C THR A 34 -4.75 -21.45 -3.34
N GLU A 35 -4.70 -22.16 -2.20
CA GLU A 35 -4.60 -21.56 -0.87
C GLU A 35 -3.29 -20.78 -0.69
N ALA A 36 -2.16 -21.38 -1.06
CA ALA A 36 -0.85 -20.73 -0.96
C ALA A 36 -0.77 -19.49 -1.87
N VAL A 37 -1.34 -19.56 -3.07
CA VAL A 37 -1.44 -18.41 -3.97
C VAL A 37 -2.27 -17.30 -3.34
N ALA A 38 -3.49 -17.62 -2.85
CA ALA A 38 -4.36 -16.64 -2.23
C ALA A 38 -3.67 -15.93 -1.04
N GLN A 39 -3.01 -16.70 -0.17
CA GLN A 39 -2.25 -16.16 0.95
C GLN A 39 -1.07 -15.28 0.48
N GLY A 40 -0.36 -15.69 -0.57
CA GLY A 40 0.72 -14.92 -1.17
C GLY A 40 0.26 -13.54 -1.66
N PHE A 41 -0.96 -13.42 -2.20
CA PHE A 41 -1.51 -12.14 -2.67
C PHE A 41 -2.09 -11.26 -1.54
N LEU A 42 -2.40 -11.80 -0.35
CA LEU A 42 -2.95 -11.01 0.75
C LEU A 42 -1.98 -9.93 1.25
N VAL A 43 -0.69 -10.25 1.35
CA VAL A 43 0.35 -9.32 1.81
C VAL A 43 0.49 -8.10 0.88
N PRO A 44 0.75 -8.25 -0.44
CA PRO A 44 0.85 -7.10 -1.34
C PRO A 44 -0.46 -6.32 -1.40
N ALA A 45 -1.62 -6.98 -1.41
CA ALA A 45 -2.91 -6.30 -1.42
C ALA A 45 -3.09 -5.39 -0.18
N SER A 46 -2.74 -5.88 1.01
CA SER A 46 -2.83 -5.11 2.26
C SER A 46 -1.88 -3.91 2.26
N LEU A 47 -0.66 -4.09 1.74
CA LEU A 47 0.33 -3.01 1.64
C LEU A 47 -0.12 -1.90 0.68
N PHE A 48 -0.76 -2.24 -0.43
CA PHE A 48 -1.32 -1.23 -1.34
C PHE A 48 -2.48 -0.45 -0.69
N VAL A 49 -3.34 -1.13 0.07
CA VAL A 49 -4.43 -0.47 0.79
C VAL A 49 -3.89 0.50 1.84
N ILE A 50 -2.97 0.04 2.70
CA ILE A 50 -2.38 0.86 3.77
C ILE A 50 -1.54 2.00 3.17
N GLY A 51 -0.78 1.72 2.11
CA GLY A 51 0.02 2.71 1.39
C GLY A 51 -0.85 3.79 0.77
N GLY A 52 -1.89 3.40 0.03
CA GLY A 52 -2.86 4.32 -0.57
C GLY A 52 -3.58 5.16 0.48
N PHE A 53 -3.99 4.55 1.59
CA PHE A 53 -4.61 5.25 2.72
C PHE A 53 -3.66 6.27 3.36
N SER A 54 -2.39 5.93 3.51
CA SER A 54 -1.37 6.84 4.06
C SER A 54 -1.15 8.06 3.15
N ILE A 55 -1.12 7.85 1.84
CA ILE A 55 -1.04 8.93 0.84
C ILE A 55 -2.27 9.84 0.95
N TRP A 56 -3.47 9.24 1.00
CA TRP A 56 -4.71 9.99 1.12
C TRP A 56 -4.78 10.83 2.41
N MET A 57 -4.37 10.28 3.55
CA MET A 57 -4.26 11.05 4.80
C MET A 57 -3.23 12.18 4.68
N GLY A 58 -2.10 11.94 4.03
CA GLY A 58 -1.10 12.98 3.74
C GLY A 58 -1.71 14.14 2.94
N LEU A 59 -2.50 13.83 1.91
CA LEU A 59 -3.20 14.83 1.09
C LEU A 59 -4.21 15.64 1.92
N GLN A 60 -4.96 14.99 2.81
CA GLN A 60 -5.91 15.68 3.69
C GLN A 60 -5.24 16.58 4.72
N ALA A 61 -4.12 16.15 5.30
CA ALA A 61 -3.35 16.95 6.25
C ALA A 61 -2.77 18.24 5.63
N GLY A 62 -2.74 18.34 4.29
CA GLY A 62 -2.32 19.51 3.55
C GLY A 62 -3.44 20.45 3.11
N LYS A 63 -4.72 20.09 3.30
CA LYS A 63 -5.84 20.98 2.97
C LYS A 63 -5.98 22.03 4.07
N PRO A 64 -6.08 23.33 3.74
CA PRO A 64 -6.53 24.33 4.70
C PRO A 64 -7.86 23.85 5.25
N ARG A 65 -8.00 23.76 6.58
CA ARG A 65 -9.34 23.70 7.19
C ARG A 65 -10.07 24.92 6.65
N GLY A 66 -11.19 24.71 5.97
CA GLY A 66 -12.02 25.80 5.46
C GLY A 66 -12.19 26.83 6.58
N GLY A 67 -11.91 28.09 6.26
CA GLY A 67 -12.14 29.20 7.15
C GLY A 67 -13.61 29.22 7.53
N ASP A 68 -13.86 29.10 8.82
CA ASP A 68 -15.05 29.64 9.44
C ASP A 68 -14.85 31.17 9.50
N ASP A 69 -15.25 31.86 8.43
CA ASP A 69 -15.46 33.31 8.41
C ASP A 69 -16.82 33.62 7.79
#